data_AF-A0A7K0GNH8-F1
#
_entry.id   AF-A0A7K0GNH8-F1
#
_cell.length_a   1.000
_cell.length_b   1.000
_cell.length_c   1.000
_cell.angle_alpha   90.00
_cell.angle_beta   90.00
_cell.angle_gamma   90.00
#
_symmetry.space_group_name_H-M   'P 1'
#
loop_
_entity.id
_entity.type
_entity.pdbx_description
1 polymer ?
#
loop_
_entity_poly.entity_id
_entity_poly.type
_entity_poly.pdbx_seq_one_letter_code
_entity_poly.pdbx_strand_id
1 'polypeptide(L)'
;MQAQQSKPAKPTVGQIMAAKRAKKREQEIERLAKAKIGNKSIDRNKASELEFIQYKNRKAMCEGEPHSEDININDAIKNLLHYQAMIYGHETVSANIYEQLIRAMRVVSAIYKDADLSDTTNQAQAALEKSPRMVDASPNQRRVLLRPLLNLATFAEHYAAIIPAKTCAHIGSYCAAVQLALYTTAYYDRPIEHIEATNRVIRGESIRAIAKEYGVKENQMRLFVLDAAWCLYKMVDAISPIEEPESIPKLRGKEWQQYADVNYLQSAIHHSTNRFLIPFENYTGISLIDYTKFRNDLIKIQKMH
;
A
#
# COMPACT_ATOMS: atom_id res chain seq x y z
N MET A 1 -14.76 -43.03 41.55
CA MET A 1 -13.70 -42.04 41.84
C MET A 1 -13.98 -40.79 41.03
N GLN A 2 -14.38 -39.69 41.67
CA GLN A 2 -14.72 -38.42 41.01
C GLN A 2 -13.45 -37.60 40.74
N ALA A 3 -13.29 -37.11 39.51
CA ALA A 3 -12.22 -36.20 39.13
C ALA A 3 -12.52 -34.78 39.63
N GLN A 4 -11.66 -34.24 40.49
CA GLN A 4 -11.69 -32.85 40.92
C GLN A 4 -11.27 -31.92 39.77
N GLN A 5 -12.18 -31.03 39.36
CA GLN A 5 -11.87 -29.90 38.50
C GLN A 5 -11.10 -28.82 39.30
N SER A 6 -9.90 -28.49 38.86
CA SER A 6 -9.08 -27.41 39.42
C SER A 6 -9.64 -26.04 38.99
N LYS A 7 -9.90 -25.17 39.97
CA LYS A 7 -10.32 -23.77 39.72
C LYS A 7 -9.16 -22.96 39.13
N PRO A 8 -9.40 -22.04 38.18
CA PRO A 8 -8.35 -21.17 37.65
C PRO A 8 -7.80 -20.26 38.75
N ALA A 9 -6.48 -20.20 38.86
CA ALA A 9 -5.76 -19.42 39.87
C ALA A 9 -6.07 -17.92 39.71
N LYS A 10 -6.39 -17.25 40.81
CA LYS A 10 -6.61 -15.79 40.83
C LYS A 10 -5.30 -15.08 40.45
N PRO A 11 -5.32 -14.12 39.51
CA PRO A 11 -4.12 -13.41 39.10
C PRO A 11 -3.50 -12.67 40.30
N THR A 12 -2.19 -12.78 40.43
CA THR A 12 -1.44 -12.17 41.54
C THR A 12 -1.40 -10.65 41.39
N VAL A 13 -1.24 -9.93 42.50
CA VAL A 13 -1.21 -8.46 42.52
C VAL A 13 -0.15 -7.88 41.56
N GLY A 14 0.98 -8.56 41.39
CA GLY A 14 2.00 -8.21 40.40
C GLY A 14 1.52 -8.29 38.95
N GLN A 15 0.76 -9.33 38.60
CA GLN A 15 0.15 -9.49 37.27
C GLN A 15 -0.95 -8.45 37.00
N ILE A 16 -1.74 -8.12 38.02
CA ILE A 16 -2.77 -7.06 37.94
C ILE A 16 -2.12 -5.68 37.73
N MET A 17 -1.00 -5.41 38.43
CA MET A 17 -0.28 -4.14 38.32
C MET A 17 0.49 -4.02 36.99
N ALA A 18 1.06 -5.11 36.49
CA ALA A 18 1.67 -5.16 35.16
C ALA A 18 0.63 -4.94 34.06
N ALA A 19 -0.53 -5.60 34.14
CA ALA A 19 -1.64 -5.40 33.21
C ALA A 19 -2.19 -3.96 33.26
N LYS A 20 -2.30 -3.35 34.46
CA LYS A 20 -2.67 -1.94 34.59
C LYS A 20 -1.63 -1.00 33.97
N ARG A 21 -0.33 -1.27 34.12
CA ARG A 21 0.73 -0.46 33.50
C ARG A 21 0.74 -0.59 31.98
N ALA A 22 0.55 -1.80 31.45
CA ALA A 22 0.42 -2.06 30.02
C ALA A 22 -0.80 -1.32 29.45
N LYS A 23 -1.98 -1.48 30.06
CA LYS A 23 -3.21 -0.78 29.66
C LYS A 23 -3.08 0.75 29.72
N LYS A 24 -2.35 1.28 30.70
CA LYS A 24 -2.11 2.72 30.84
C LYS A 24 -1.18 3.26 29.74
N ARG A 25 -0.11 2.52 29.39
CA ARG A 25 0.74 2.85 28.23
C ARG A 25 -0.04 2.77 26.92
N GLU A 26 -0.87 1.75 26.77
CA GLU A 26 -1.70 1.54 25.59
C GLU A 26 -2.68 2.70 25.37
N GLN A 27 -3.35 3.14 26.44
CA GLN A 27 -4.22 4.31 26.45
C GLN A 27 -3.47 5.62 26.22
N GLU A 28 -2.23 5.74 26.70
CA GLU A 28 -1.40 6.92 26.50
C GLU A 28 -0.87 7.01 25.06
N ILE A 29 -0.46 5.89 24.46
CA ILE A 29 -0.12 5.76 23.04
C ILE A 29 -1.35 6.08 22.18
N GLU A 30 -2.52 5.53 22.52
CA GLU A 30 -3.78 5.80 21.81
C GLU A 30 -4.19 7.28 21.94
N ARG A 31 -4.03 7.89 23.12
CA ARG A 31 -4.30 9.31 23.35
C ARG A 31 -3.33 10.22 22.61
N LEU A 32 -2.03 9.90 22.62
CA LEU A 32 -1.01 10.65 21.87
C LEU A 32 -1.22 10.51 20.36
N ALA A 33 -1.62 9.33 19.89
CA ALA A 33 -2.04 9.13 18.50
C ALA A 33 -3.31 9.91 18.17
N LYS A 34 -4.30 10.01 19.07
CA LYS A 34 -5.54 10.79 18.90
C LYS A 34 -5.30 12.30 18.96
N ALA A 35 -4.36 12.75 19.77
CA ALA A 35 -4.01 14.16 19.90
C ALA A 35 -3.16 14.67 18.72
N LYS A 36 -2.30 13.83 18.13
CA LYS A 36 -1.43 14.23 17.02
C LYS A 36 -2.15 14.39 15.67
N ILE A 37 -3.32 13.77 15.48
CA ILE A 37 -4.05 13.82 14.21
C ILE A 37 -5.54 14.08 14.50
N GLY A 38 -5.98 15.28 14.10
CA GLY A 38 -7.19 15.98 14.52
C GLY A 38 -8.51 15.33 14.12
N ASN A 39 -8.92 14.32 14.88
CA ASN A 39 -10.29 13.80 14.82
C ASN A 39 -11.15 14.55 15.85
N LYS A 40 -11.63 15.74 15.48
CA LYS A 40 -12.73 16.42 16.18
C LYS A 40 -13.96 16.39 15.28
N SER A 41 -15.10 15.98 15.83
CA SER A 41 -16.42 16.10 15.21
C SER A 41 -16.55 17.49 14.59
N ILE A 42 -16.62 17.53 13.26
CA ILE A 42 -16.68 18.78 12.50
C ILE A 42 -18.14 19.25 12.52
N ASP A 43 -18.35 20.46 13.03
CA ASP A 43 -19.59 21.21 12.92
C ASP A 43 -20.08 21.22 11.46
N ARG A 44 -21.37 20.98 11.21
CA ARG A 44 -21.94 20.90 9.84
C ARG A 44 -21.62 22.13 8.99
N ASN A 45 -21.57 23.31 9.59
CA ASN A 45 -21.23 24.54 8.87
C ASN A 45 -19.75 24.56 8.46
N LYS A 46 -18.87 24.05 9.33
CA LYS A 46 -17.44 23.90 9.02
C LYS A 46 -17.18 22.81 7.98
N ALA A 47 -18.02 21.76 7.96
CA ALA A 47 -17.93 20.71 6.95
C ALA A 47 -18.28 21.26 5.55
N SER A 48 -19.36 22.05 5.43
CA SER A 48 -19.74 22.67 4.15
C SER A 48 -18.71 23.68 3.65
N GLU A 49 -18.12 24.49 4.55
CA GLU A 49 -17.04 25.40 4.21
C GLU A 49 -15.78 24.66 3.73
N LEU A 50 -15.43 23.56 4.39
CA LEU A 50 -14.32 22.70 4.00
C LEU A 50 -14.54 22.05 2.62
N GLU A 51 -15.73 21.52 2.35
CA GLU A 51 -16.09 20.95 1.04
C GLU A 51 -15.98 21.99 -0.09
N PHE A 52 -16.39 23.23 0.18
CA PHE A 52 -16.28 24.32 -0.78
C PHE A 52 -14.82 24.68 -1.08
N ILE A 53 -13.97 24.75 -0.04
CA ILE A 53 -12.53 24.97 -0.19
C ILE A 53 -11.90 23.84 -1.01
N GLN A 54 -12.21 22.59 -0.67
CA GLN A 54 -11.70 21.42 -1.39
C GLN A 54 -12.15 21.40 -2.86
N TYR A 55 -13.37 21.81 -3.15
CA TYR A 55 -13.85 21.97 -4.52
C TYR A 55 -13.03 23.01 -5.30
N LYS A 56 -12.77 24.18 -4.70
CA LYS A 56 -11.91 25.21 -5.30
C LYS A 56 -10.50 24.70 -5.55
N ASN A 57 -9.93 23.99 -4.59
CA ASN A 57 -8.60 23.40 -4.70
C ASN A 57 -8.51 22.37 -5.84
N ARG A 58 -9.52 21.51 -5.99
CA ARG A 58 -9.59 20.57 -7.14
C ARG A 58 -9.66 21.31 -8.47
N LYS A 59 -10.43 22.40 -8.57
CA LYS A 59 -10.44 23.25 -9.78
C LYS A 59 -9.06 23.85 -10.08
N ALA A 60 -8.35 24.34 -9.08
CA ALA A 60 -7.00 24.88 -9.27
C ALA A 60 -5.99 23.82 -9.73
N MET A 61 -6.24 22.53 -9.46
CA MET A 61 -5.42 21.42 -9.99
C MET A 61 -5.67 21.14 -11.47
N CYS A 62 -6.75 21.65 -12.06
CA CYS A 62 -6.99 21.58 -13.51
C CYS A 62 -6.28 22.70 -14.28
N GLU A 63 -5.67 23.68 -13.60
CA GLU A 63 -5.04 24.84 -14.23
C GLU A 63 -3.52 24.67 -14.35
N GLY A 64 -2.98 24.92 -15.55
CA GLY A 64 -1.55 24.91 -15.85
C GLY A 64 -1.21 24.09 -17.08
N GLU A 65 0.06 24.08 -17.43
CA GLU A 65 0.53 23.37 -18.62
C GLU A 65 0.64 21.85 -18.38
N PRO A 66 0.11 21.03 -19.30
CA PRO A 66 0.38 19.60 -19.34
C PRO A 66 1.87 19.28 -19.54
N HIS A 67 2.22 17.99 -19.47
CA HIS A 67 3.53 17.54 -19.92
C HIS A 67 3.70 17.73 -21.43
N SER A 68 4.95 17.68 -21.90
CA SER A 68 5.21 17.68 -23.34
C SER A 68 4.63 16.43 -24.00
N GLU A 69 4.32 16.55 -25.29
CA GLU A 69 3.81 15.46 -26.10
C GLU A 69 4.74 14.23 -26.06
N ASP A 70 6.06 14.44 -26.12
CA ASP A 70 7.05 13.36 -26.02
C ASP A 70 6.93 12.53 -24.72
N ILE A 71 6.67 13.18 -23.58
CA ILE A 71 6.49 12.47 -22.30
C ILE A 71 5.20 11.65 -22.36
N ASN A 72 4.12 12.25 -22.87
CA ASN A 72 2.82 11.59 -22.97
C ASN A 72 2.87 10.36 -23.89
N ILE A 73 3.53 10.48 -25.05
CA ILE A 73 3.74 9.36 -25.98
C ILE A 73 4.56 8.25 -25.32
N ASN A 74 5.64 8.60 -24.62
CA ASN A 74 6.47 7.61 -23.93
C ASN A 74 5.68 6.84 -22.86
N ASP A 75 4.84 7.52 -22.09
CA ASP A 75 4.03 6.87 -21.05
C ASP A 75 2.90 6.01 -21.65
N ALA A 76 2.28 6.46 -22.75
CA ALA A 76 1.33 5.65 -23.51
C ALA A 76 1.97 4.35 -24.04
N ILE A 77 3.17 4.45 -24.63
CA ILE A 77 3.93 3.29 -25.11
C ILE A 77 4.24 2.32 -23.95
N LYS A 78 4.72 2.82 -22.80
CA LYS A 78 4.99 1.98 -21.62
C LYS A 78 3.74 1.22 -21.17
N ASN A 79 2.59 1.90 -21.09
CA ASN A 79 1.33 1.27 -20.70
C ASN A 79 0.96 0.13 -21.65
N LEU A 80 1.14 0.32 -22.96
CA LEU A 80 0.89 -0.71 -23.98
C LEU A 80 1.87 -1.89 -23.90
N LEU A 81 3.15 -1.64 -23.60
CA LEU A 81 4.14 -2.70 -23.39
C LEU A 81 3.77 -3.57 -22.18
N HIS A 82 3.43 -2.94 -21.05
CA HIS A 82 2.97 -3.65 -19.86
C HIS A 82 1.64 -4.39 -20.08
N TYR A 83 0.73 -3.81 -20.88
CA TYR A 83 -0.50 -4.50 -21.28
C TYR A 83 -0.18 -5.80 -22.02
N GLN A 84 0.74 -5.73 -22.98
CA GLN A 84 1.12 -6.87 -23.78
C GLN A 84 1.81 -7.96 -22.96
N ALA A 85 2.65 -7.59 -22.00
CA ALA A 85 3.25 -8.55 -21.08
C ALA A 85 2.17 -9.32 -20.27
N MET A 86 1.15 -8.61 -19.79
CA MET A 86 0.01 -9.21 -19.05
C MET A 86 -0.84 -10.19 -19.89
N ILE A 87 -0.83 -10.03 -21.22
CA ILE A 87 -1.51 -10.94 -22.15
C ILE A 87 -0.80 -12.30 -22.24
N TYR A 88 0.54 -12.35 -22.12
CA TYR A 88 1.31 -13.58 -22.25
C TYR A 88 1.60 -14.28 -20.91
N GLY A 89 1.39 -13.60 -19.80
CA GLY A 89 1.54 -14.15 -18.46
C GLY A 89 1.05 -13.16 -17.42
N HIS A 90 0.86 -13.60 -16.18
CA HIS A 90 0.71 -12.63 -15.10
C HIS A 90 2.11 -12.14 -14.73
N GLU A 91 2.54 -11.03 -15.33
CA GLU A 91 3.82 -10.43 -15.00
C GLU A 91 3.65 -9.45 -13.84
N THR A 92 4.31 -9.76 -12.74
CA THR A 92 4.23 -9.06 -11.47
C THR A 92 4.57 -7.56 -11.56
N VAL A 93 5.59 -7.20 -12.34
CA VAL A 93 5.99 -5.80 -12.58
C VAL A 93 4.90 -5.05 -13.34
N SER A 94 4.39 -5.61 -14.44
CA SER A 94 3.28 -5.00 -15.18
C SER A 94 2.02 -4.86 -14.33
N ALA A 95 1.73 -5.85 -13.48
CA ALA A 95 0.63 -5.75 -12.53
C ALA A 95 0.82 -4.58 -11.55
N ASN A 96 2.04 -4.35 -11.04
CA ASN A 96 2.36 -3.19 -10.20
C ASN A 96 2.11 -1.87 -10.93
N ILE A 97 2.57 -1.75 -12.18
CA ILE A 97 2.35 -0.54 -13.00
C ILE A 97 0.86 -0.26 -13.18
N TYR A 98 0.05 -1.28 -13.47
CA TYR A 98 -1.39 -1.11 -13.59
C TYR A 98 -2.08 -0.78 -12.25
N GLU A 99 -1.63 -1.33 -11.13
CA GLU A 99 -2.11 -0.90 -9.81
C GLU A 99 -1.85 0.59 -9.56
N GLN A 100 -0.66 1.09 -9.94
CA GLN A 100 -0.31 2.51 -9.82
C GLN A 100 -1.17 3.37 -10.74
N LEU A 101 -1.35 2.95 -12.00
CA LEU A 101 -2.20 3.64 -12.97
C LEU A 101 -3.65 3.72 -12.48
N ILE A 102 -4.20 2.62 -11.95
CA ILE A 102 -5.57 2.58 -11.38
C ILE A 102 -5.70 3.61 -10.26
N ARG A 103 -4.74 3.67 -9.33
CA ARG A 103 -4.77 4.66 -8.24
C ARG A 103 -4.73 6.09 -8.77
N ALA A 104 -3.82 6.39 -9.69
CA ALA A 104 -3.69 7.72 -10.27
C ALA A 104 -4.98 8.13 -10.98
N MET A 105 -5.53 7.25 -11.83
CA MET A 105 -6.73 7.55 -12.60
C MET A 105 -8.01 7.62 -11.74
N ARG A 106 -8.07 6.97 -10.57
CA ARG A 106 -9.13 7.20 -9.57
C ARG A 106 -9.08 8.60 -8.99
N VAL A 107 -7.88 9.14 -8.77
CA VAL A 107 -7.74 10.53 -8.32
C VAL A 107 -8.15 11.49 -9.44
N VAL A 108 -7.73 11.21 -10.67
CA VAL A 108 -8.14 11.99 -11.86
C VAL A 108 -9.66 11.99 -12.01
N SER A 109 -10.31 10.83 -11.94
CA SER A 109 -11.77 10.74 -12.05
C SER A 109 -12.48 11.57 -10.98
N ALA A 110 -11.95 11.58 -9.76
CA ALA A 110 -12.51 12.38 -8.67
C ALA A 110 -12.26 13.91 -8.82
N ILE A 111 -11.12 14.31 -9.39
CA ILE A 111 -10.83 15.73 -9.70
C ILE A 111 -11.77 16.24 -10.79
N TYR A 112 -11.87 15.50 -11.90
CA TYR A 112 -12.64 15.88 -13.09
C TYR A 112 -14.13 15.48 -13.01
N LYS A 113 -14.51 14.70 -12.00
CA LYS A 113 -15.86 14.13 -11.81
C LYS A 113 -16.31 13.28 -13.01
N ASP A 114 -15.39 12.50 -13.55
CA ASP A 114 -15.64 11.61 -14.69
C ASP A 114 -16.12 10.24 -14.21
N ALA A 115 -17.42 9.98 -14.42
CA ALA A 115 -18.05 8.73 -14.02
C ALA A 115 -17.58 7.54 -14.85
N ASP A 116 -17.36 7.72 -16.15
CA ASP A 116 -16.93 6.65 -17.06
C ASP A 116 -15.50 6.20 -16.73
N LEU A 117 -14.63 7.16 -16.42
CA LEU A 117 -13.30 6.86 -15.93
C LEU A 117 -13.36 6.16 -14.56
N SER A 118 -14.20 6.63 -13.65
CA SER A 118 -14.39 5.98 -12.33
C SER A 118 -14.80 4.51 -12.49
N ASP A 119 -15.80 4.23 -13.34
CA ASP A 119 -16.25 2.87 -13.60
C ASP A 119 -15.17 2.03 -14.27
N THR A 120 -14.42 2.61 -15.21
CA THR A 120 -13.29 1.95 -15.87
C THR A 120 -12.20 1.57 -14.86
N THR A 121 -11.89 2.42 -13.89
CA THR A 121 -10.89 2.09 -12.85
C THR A 121 -11.34 0.93 -11.97
N ASN A 122 -12.64 0.80 -11.70
CA ASN A 122 -13.20 -0.30 -10.92
C ASN A 122 -13.17 -1.62 -11.70
N GLN A 123 -13.50 -1.57 -12.99
CA GLN A 123 -13.40 -2.73 -13.88
C GLN A 123 -11.94 -3.18 -14.08
N ALA A 124 -11.02 -2.22 -14.23
CA ALA A 124 -9.59 -2.44 -14.31
C ALA A 124 -9.04 -3.14 -13.06
N GLN A 125 -9.41 -2.65 -11.87
CA GLN A 125 -9.04 -3.29 -10.59
C GLN A 125 -9.56 -4.74 -10.53
N ALA A 126 -10.84 -4.96 -10.84
CA ALA A 126 -11.43 -6.29 -10.80
C ALA A 126 -10.80 -7.27 -11.83
N ALA A 127 -10.40 -6.77 -13.00
CA ALA A 127 -9.68 -7.55 -14.00
C ALA A 127 -8.27 -7.92 -13.51
N LEU A 128 -7.56 -6.97 -12.91
CA LEU A 128 -6.21 -7.16 -12.39
C LEU A 128 -6.17 -8.20 -11.27
N GLU A 129 -7.11 -8.13 -10.32
CA GLU A 129 -7.24 -9.09 -9.21
C GLU A 129 -7.53 -10.53 -9.67
N LYS A 130 -8.19 -10.69 -10.82
CA LYS A 130 -8.49 -12.01 -11.41
C LYS A 130 -7.34 -12.56 -12.24
N SER A 131 -6.45 -11.70 -12.74
CA SER A 131 -5.36 -12.06 -13.66
C SER A 131 -4.44 -13.20 -13.17
N PRO A 132 -4.00 -13.25 -11.89
CA PRO A 132 -3.15 -14.34 -11.39
C PRO A 132 -3.79 -15.73 -11.50
N ARG A 133 -5.13 -15.81 -11.51
CA ARG A 133 -5.88 -17.07 -11.56
C ARG A 133 -6.03 -17.62 -12.98
N MET A 134 -5.57 -16.88 -13.99
CA MET A 134 -5.69 -17.24 -15.40
C MET A 134 -4.52 -18.09 -15.91
N VAL A 135 -3.92 -18.94 -15.06
CA VAL A 135 -2.66 -19.65 -15.36
C VAL A 135 -2.69 -20.34 -16.73
N ASP A 136 -3.76 -21.07 -17.03
CA ASP A 136 -3.89 -21.86 -18.27
C ASP A 136 -4.64 -21.15 -19.40
N ALA A 137 -4.93 -19.84 -19.26
CA ALA A 137 -5.69 -19.12 -20.25
C ALA A 137 -4.85 -18.69 -21.45
N SER A 138 -5.42 -18.89 -22.64
CA SER A 138 -4.87 -18.39 -23.89
C SER A 138 -4.77 -16.86 -23.91
N PRO A 139 -3.87 -16.29 -24.73
CA PRO A 139 -3.78 -14.84 -24.93
C PRO A 139 -5.11 -14.16 -25.26
N ASN A 140 -5.99 -14.82 -26.01
CA ASN A 140 -7.30 -14.26 -26.36
C ASN A 140 -8.26 -14.21 -25.16
N GLN A 141 -8.29 -15.25 -24.32
CA GLN A 141 -9.07 -15.23 -23.08
C GLN A 141 -8.55 -14.16 -22.12
N ARG A 142 -7.22 -13.99 -22.04
CA ARG A 142 -6.59 -12.92 -21.25
C ARG A 142 -6.96 -11.53 -21.77
N ARG A 143 -6.95 -11.30 -23.09
CA ARG A 143 -7.40 -10.03 -23.69
C ARG A 143 -8.84 -9.68 -23.33
N VAL A 144 -9.74 -10.67 -23.30
CA VAL A 144 -11.14 -10.45 -22.90
C VAL A 144 -11.20 -9.99 -21.44
N LEU A 145 -10.50 -10.68 -20.53
CA LEU A 145 -10.47 -10.29 -19.12
C LEU A 145 -9.82 -8.92 -18.91
N LEU A 146 -8.68 -8.66 -19.57
CA LEU A 146 -7.82 -7.50 -19.34
C LEU A 146 -8.22 -6.27 -20.19
N ARG A 147 -9.28 -6.36 -21.01
CA ARG A 147 -9.78 -5.22 -21.79
C ARG A 147 -9.97 -3.94 -20.96
N PRO A 148 -10.45 -3.99 -19.71
CA PRO A 148 -10.53 -2.79 -18.88
C PRO A 148 -9.18 -2.10 -18.60
N LEU A 149 -8.06 -2.84 -18.54
CA LEU A 149 -6.72 -2.25 -18.41
C LEU A 149 -6.33 -1.45 -19.66
N LEU A 150 -6.65 -1.98 -20.84
CA LEU A 150 -6.42 -1.27 -22.10
C LEU A 150 -7.27 0.00 -22.18
N ASN A 151 -8.55 -0.08 -21.81
CA ASN A 151 -9.43 1.10 -21.77
C ASN A 151 -8.89 2.15 -20.78
N LEU A 152 -8.39 1.73 -19.61
CA LEU A 152 -7.76 2.62 -18.64
C LEU A 152 -6.51 3.32 -19.21
N ALA A 153 -5.67 2.60 -19.95
CA ALA A 153 -4.50 3.18 -20.63
C ALA A 153 -4.91 4.23 -21.67
N THR A 154 -5.98 3.99 -22.42
CA THR A 154 -6.55 4.98 -23.37
C THR A 154 -7.07 6.22 -22.65
N PHE A 155 -7.77 6.05 -21.52
CA PHE A 155 -8.14 7.21 -20.70
C PHE A 155 -6.91 7.98 -20.21
N ALA A 156 -5.88 7.29 -19.75
CA ALA A 156 -4.66 7.93 -19.28
C ALA A 156 -3.99 8.76 -20.38
N GLU A 157 -3.95 8.25 -21.61
CA GLU A 157 -3.45 8.97 -22.79
C GLU A 157 -4.27 10.25 -23.07
N HIS A 158 -5.60 10.17 -23.06
CA HIS A 158 -6.46 11.34 -23.26
C HIS A 158 -6.30 12.38 -22.16
N TYR A 159 -6.23 11.94 -20.91
CA TYR A 159 -6.05 12.83 -19.77
C TYR A 159 -4.65 13.44 -19.71
N ALA A 160 -3.62 12.75 -20.21
CA ALA A 160 -2.26 13.29 -20.26
C ALA A 160 -2.15 14.56 -21.13
N ALA A 161 -3.04 14.73 -22.11
CA ALA A 161 -3.10 15.93 -22.94
C ALA A 161 -3.68 17.16 -22.22
N ILE A 162 -4.33 17.00 -21.06
CA ILE A 162 -5.04 18.10 -20.38
C ILE A 162 -4.66 18.27 -18.91
N ILE A 163 -4.15 17.24 -18.24
CA ILE A 163 -3.78 17.34 -16.84
C ILE A 163 -2.47 18.12 -16.71
N PRO A 164 -2.41 19.17 -15.88
CA PRO A 164 -1.17 19.89 -15.65
C PRO A 164 -0.05 19.00 -15.08
N ALA A 165 1.18 19.20 -15.53
CA ALA A 165 2.34 18.42 -15.08
C ALA A 165 2.54 18.46 -13.56
N LYS A 166 2.33 19.63 -12.94
CA LYS A 166 2.39 19.80 -11.48
C LYS A 166 1.35 18.96 -10.75
N THR A 167 0.18 18.76 -11.37
CA THR A 167 -0.92 17.98 -10.83
C THR A 167 -0.59 16.50 -10.91
N CYS A 168 -0.03 16.03 -12.04
CA CYS A 168 0.50 14.68 -12.17
C CYS A 168 1.53 14.36 -11.07
N ALA A 169 2.49 15.26 -10.83
CA ALA A 169 3.50 15.07 -9.78
C ALA A 169 2.89 14.96 -8.37
N HIS A 170 1.88 15.79 -8.07
CA HIS A 170 1.19 15.76 -6.78
C HIS A 170 0.38 14.46 -6.62
N ILE A 171 -0.35 14.05 -7.66
CA ILE A 171 -1.07 12.77 -7.68
C ILE A 171 -0.09 11.60 -7.50
N GLY A 172 1.07 11.63 -8.17
CA GLY A 172 2.11 10.61 -8.05
C GLY A 172 2.61 10.46 -6.62
N SER A 173 2.94 11.57 -5.95
CA SER A 173 3.38 11.55 -4.55
C SER A 173 2.30 11.04 -3.59
N TYR A 174 1.04 11.42 -3.81
CA TYR A 174 -0.08 10.89 -3.05
C TYR A 174 -0.28 9.39 -3.28
N CYS A 175 -0.23 8.92 -4.53
CA CYS A 175 -0.39 7.51 -4.87
C CYS A 175 0.75 6.64 -4.30
N ALA A 176 1.97 7.16 -4.26
CA ALA A 176 3.09 6.52 -3.57
C ALA A 176 2.83 6.41 -2.06
N ALA A 177 2.33 7.48 -1.43
CA ALA A 177 1.95 7.43 -0.02
C ALA A 177 0.82 6.44 0.28
N VAL A 178 -0.18 6.35 -0.60
CA VAL A 178 -1.25 5.36 -0.53
C VAL A 178 -0.70 3.94 -0.68
N GLN A 179 0.20 3.70 -1.64
CA GLN A 179 0.86 2.40 -1.81
C GLN A 179 1.60 2.00 -0.54
N LEU A 180 2.42 2.90 0.02
CA LEU A 180 3.13 2.65 1.27
C LEU A 180 2.17 2.29 2.40
N ALA A 181 1.05 3.01 2.54
CA ALA A 181 0.06 2.74 3.58
C ALA A 181 -0.60 1.35 3.41
N LEU A 182 -1.10 1.04 2.21
CA LEU A 182 -1.74 -0.25 1.91
C LEU A 182 -0.80 -1.44 2.11
N TYR A 183 0.43 -1.32 1.62
CA TYR A 183 1.40 -2.40 1.72
C TYR A 183 2.06 -2.50 3.09
N THR A 184 2.06 -1.42 3.88
CA THR A 184 2.38 -1.50 5.32
C THR A 184 1.37 -2.42 6.01
N THR A 185 0.06 -2.19 5.83
CA THR A 185 -0.95 -3.05 6.45
C THR A 185 -0.86 -4.48 5.96
N ALA A 186 -0.68 -4.68 4.65
CA ALA A 186 -0.54 -6.02 4.10
C ALA A 186 0.70 -6.76 4.61
N TYR A 187 1.84 -6.06 4.73
CA TYR A 187 3.08 -6.64 5.23
C TYR A 187 2.94 -7.09 6.69
N TYR A 188 2.35 -6.25 7.54
CA TYR A 188 2.21 -6.55 8.97
C TYR A 188 0.97 -7.40 9.33
N ASP A 189 0.07 -7.67 8.39
CA ASP A 189 -0.98 -8.68 8.54
C ASP A 189 -0.44 -10.11 8.44
N ARG A 190 0.82 -10.28 8.01
CA ARG A 190 1.50 -11.58 8.00
C ARG A 190 1.89 -12.03 9.41
N PRO A 191 2.07 -13.36 9.61
CA PRO A 191 2.67 -13.87 10.85
C PRO A 191 4.00 -13.18 11.15
N ILE A 192 4.21 -12.82 12.42
CA ILE A 192 5.40 -12.05 12.83
C ILE A 192 6.69 -12.82 12.53
N GLU A 193 6.63 -14.15 12.57
CA GLU A 193 7.72 -15.05 12.24
C GLU A 193 8.16 -14.89 10.77
N HIS A 194 7.24 -14.59 9.86
CA HIS A 194 7.56 -14.37 8.44
C HIS A 194 8.29 -13.04 8.25
N ILE A 195 7.85 -12.00 8.96
CA ILE A 195 8.44 -10.66 8.95
C ILE A 195 9.86 -10.71 9.53
N GLU A 196 10.02 -11.34 10.69
CA GLU A 196 11.32 -11.55 11.34
C GLU A 196 12.26 -12.39 10.47
N ALA A 197 11.78 -13.49 9.88
CA ALA A 197 12.55 -14.31 8.96
C ALA A 197 13.03 -13.50 7.76
N THR A 198 12.18 -12.67 7.16
CA THR A 198 12.57 -11.78 6.05
C THR A 198 13.65 -10.81 6.45
N ASN A 199 13.53 -10.13 7.60
CA ASN A 199 14.54 -9.20 8.10
C ASN A 199 15.89 -9.91 8.37
N ARG A 200 15.86 -11.12 8.93
CA ARG A 200 17.04 -11.94 9.18
C ARG A 200 17.70 -12.40 7.88
N VAL A 201 16.90 -12.82 6.89
CA VAL A 201 17.39 -13.21 5.56
C VAL A 201 18.06 -12.05 4.85
N ILE A 202 17.46 -10.85 4.87
CA ILE A 202 18.07 -9.63 4.32
C ILE A 202 19.45 -9.41 4.94
N ARG A 203 19.57 -9.54 6.26
CA ARG A 203 20.85 -9.41 7.01
C ARG A 203 21.84 -10.56 6.76
N GLY A 204 21.54 -11.47 5.84
CA GLY A 204 22.44 -12.53 5.39
C GLY A 204 22.28 -13.87 6.11
N GLU A 205 21.33 -13.98 7.05
CA GLU A 205 21.15 -15.22 7.80
C GLU A 205 20.63 -16.37 6.92
N SER A 206 21.07 -17.59 7.24
CA SER A 206 20.71 -18.80 6.49
C SER A 206 19.24 -19.15 6.64
N ILE A 207 18.52 -19.22 5.52
CA ILE A 207 17.12 -19.64 5.51
C ILE A 207 16.92 -21.05 6.07
N ARG A 208 17.93 -21.92 5.92
CA ARG A 208 17.92 -23.26 6.51
C ARG A 208 17.98 -23.23 8.04
N ALA A 209 18.80 -22.34 8.60
CA ALA A 209 18.91 -22.17 10.05
C ALA A 209 17.59 -21.64 10.63
N ILE A 210 17.04 -20.60 10.00
CA ILE A 210 15.74 -20.00 10.35
C ILE A 210 14.62 -21.06 10.26
N ALA A 211 14.56 -21.84 9.18
CA ALA A 211 13.55 -22.89 9.02
C ALA A 211 13.63 -23.95 10.13
N LYS A 212 14.85 -24.34 10.53
CA LYS A 212 15.08 -25.28 11.64
C LYS A 212 14.61 -24.71 12.98
N GLU A 213 14.86 -23.43 13.24
CA GLU A 213 14.43 -22.73 14.46
C GLU A 213 12.91 -22.68 14.59
N TYR A 214 12.22 -22.32 13.51
CA TYR A 214 10.75 -22.28 13.47
C TYR A 214 10.09 -23.65 13.25
N GLY A 215 10.86 -24.74 13.13
CA GLY A 215 10.33 -26.09 12.96
C GLY A 215 9.60 -26.35 11.63
N VAL A 216 9.94 -25.61 10.56
CA VAL A 216 9.33 -25.74 9.23
C VAL A 216 10.33 -26.21 8.17
N LYS A 217 9.83 -26.67 7.02
CA LYS A 217 10.68 -27.06 5.89
C LYS A 217 11.33 -25.82 5.24
N GLU A 218 12.56 -25.96 4.76
CA GLU A 218 13.29 -24.86 4.10
C GLU A 218 12.52 -24.25 2.91
N ASN A 219 11.90 -25.09 2.07
CA ASN A 219 11.08 -24.62 0.95
C ASN A 219 9.85 -23.83 1.41
N GLN A 220 9.25 -24.22 2.53
CA GLN A 220 8.09 -23.50 3.08
C GLN A 220 8.50 -22.13 3.63
N MET A 221 9.62 -22.08 4.37
CA MET A 221 10.19 -20.81 4.86
C MET A 221 10.57 -19.89 3.70
N ARG A 222 11.11 -20.44 2.60
CA ARG A 222 11.38 -19.68 1.36
C ARG A 222 10.13 -19.02 0.79
N LEU A 223 9.02 -19.73 0.72
CA LEU A 223 7.75 -19.17 0.24
C LEU A 223 7.25 -18.05 1.16
N PHE A 224 7.33 -18.24 2.48
CA PHE A 224 6.94 -17.22 3.46
C PHE A 224 7.80 -15.95 3.36
N VAL A 225 9.11 -16.12 3.25
CA VAL A 225 10.05 -14.99 3.12
C VAL A 225 9.81 -14.23 1.81
N LEU A 226 9.64 -14.92 0.68
CA LEU A 226 9.42 -14.27 -0.61
C LEU A 226 8.05 -13.58 -0.68
N ASP A 227 7.00 -14.18 -0.12
CA ASP A 227 5.68 -13.54 -0.01
C ASP A 227 5.72 -12.28 0.87
N ALA A 228 6.43 -12.31 2.00
CA ALA A 228 6.62 -11.12 2.83
C ALA A 228 7.51 -10.08 2.13
N ALA A 229 8.58 -10.51 1.46
CA ALA A 229 9.48 -9.65 0.70
C ALA A 229 8.76 -8.95 -0.47
N TRP A 230 7.76 -9.58 -1.09
CA TRP A 230 6.91 -8.95 -2.09
C TRP A 230 6.16 -7.74 -1.53
N CYS A 231 5.54 -7.87 -0.35
CA CYS A 231 4.89 -6.71 0.28
C CYS A 231 5.88 -5.64 0.72
N LEU A 232 7.06 -6.04 1.23
CA LEU A 232 8.12 -5.10 1.57
C LEU A 232 8.61 -4.35 0.32
N TYR A 233 8.79 -5.04 -0.81
CA TYR A 233 9.13 -4.43 -2.09
C TYR A 233 8.13 -3.34 -2.46
N LYS A 234 6.83 -3.64 -2.38
CA LYS A 234 5.79 -2.67 -2.73
C LYS A 234 5.77 -1.46 -1.79
N MET A 235 6.13 -1.63 -0.52
CA MET A 235 6.35 -0.49 0.39
C MET A 235 7.55 0.34 -0.03
N VAL A 236 8.67 -0.32 -0.30
CA VAL A 236 9.96 0.31 -0.59
C VAL A 236 9.96 1.03 -1.93
N ASP A 237 9.40 0.42 -2.97
CA ASP A 237 9.27 0.98 -4.32
C ASP A 237 8.53 2.33 -4.31
N ALA A 238 7.59 2.51 -3.36
CA ALA A 238 6.90 3.78 -3.15
C ALA A 238 7.76 4.88 -2.49
N ILE A 239 8.85 4.50 -1.83
CA ILE A 239 9.79 5.42 -1.16
C ILE A 239 10.95 5.73 -2.11
N SER A 240 11.54 4.69 -2.68
CA SER A 240 12.66 4.75 -3.59
C SER A 240 12.54 3.59 -4.58
N PRO A 241 12.51 3.86 -5.90
CA PRO A 241 12.47 2.80 -6.90
C PRO A 241 13.58 1.77 -6.66
N ILE A 242 13.19 0.50 -6.64
CA ILE A 242 14.08 -0.64 -6.43
C ILE A 242 13.61 -1.81 -7.31
N GLU A 243 14.50 -2.72 -7.66
CA GLU A 243 14.11 -3.93 -8.39
C GLU A 243 13.42 -4.94 -7.47
N GLU A 244 12.44 -5.69 -7.98
CA GLU A 244 11.77 -6.74 -7.22
C GLU A 244 12.76 -7.85 -6.78
N PRO A 245 12.74 -8.29 -5.51
CA PRO A 245 13.61 -9.35 -5.03
C PRO A 245 12.99 -10.72 -5.31
N GLU A 246 13.03 -11.17 -6.57
CA GLU A 246 12.45 -12.46 -7.02
C GLU A 246 13.10 -13.70 -6.39
N SER A 247 14.21 -13.53 -5.66
CA SER A 247 14.95 -14.63 -5.07
C SER A 247 15.68 -14.21 -3.78
N ILE A 248 15.98 -15.20 -2.93
CA ILE A 248 16.72 -15.00 -1.68
C ILE A 248 18.09 -14.32 -1.90
N PRO A 249 18.90 -14.67 -2.93
CA PRO A 249 20.13 -13.93 -3.22
C PRO A 249 19.90 -12.45 -3.54
N LYS A 250 18.89 -12.10 -4.35
CA LYS A 250 18.53 -10.71 -4.65
C LYS A 250 18.10 -9.96 -3.38
N LEU A 251 17.30 -10.59 -2.53
CA LEU A 251 16.84 -10.02 -1.26
C LEU A 251 17.98 -9.70 -0.27
N ARG A 252 19.15 -10.33 -0.43
CA ARG A 252 20.36 -10.06 0.37
C ARG A 252 21.22 -8.94 -0.21
N GLY A 253 20.82 -8.36 -1.33
CA GLY A 253 21.50 -7.25 -1.97
C GLY A 253 21.74 -6.07 -1.01
N LYS A 254 22.74 -5.23 -1.33
CA LYS A 254 23.10 -4.09 -0.49
C LYS A 254 21.95 -3.08 -0.43
N GLU A 255 21.23 -2.94 -1.52
CA GLU A 255 20.04 -2.11 -1.68
C GLU A 255 18.91 -2.48 -0.70
N TRP A 256 18.86 -3.72 -0.23
CA TRP A 256 17.82 -4.19 0.70
C TRP A 256 18.15 -3.98 2.18
N GLN A 257 19.43 -3.77 2.54
CA GLN A 257 19.90 -3.81 3.92
C GLN A 257 19.21 -2.77 4.81
N GLN A 258 19.00 -1.56 4.31
CA GLN A 258 18.36 -0.48 5.08
C GLN A 258 16.88 -0.78 5.41
N TYR A 259 16.21 -1.59 4.59
CA TYR A 259 14.79 -1.89 4.76
C TYR A 259 14.54 -3.03 5.76
N ALA A 260 15.58 -3.71 6.23
CA ALA A 260 15.50 -4.59 7.40
C ALA A 260 15.56 -3.82 8.73
N ASP A 261 15.68 -2.48 8.71
CA ASP A 261 15.55 -1.63 9.88
C ASP A 261 14.10 -1.14 10.04
N VAL A 262 13.46 -1.61 11.11
CA VAL A 262 12.08 -1.24 11.46
C VAL A 262 11.95 0.26 11.72
N ASN A 263 12.96 0.90 12.31
CA ASN A 263 12.91 2.34 12.60
C ASN A 263 12.95 3.17 11.32
N TYR A 264 13.73 2.73 10.34
CA TYR A 264 13.78 3.36 9.02
C TYR A 264 12.40 3.29 8.35
N LEU A 265 11.79 2.10 8.30
CA LEU A 265 10.45 1.92 7.70
C LEU A 265 9.38 2.76 8.44
N GLN A 266 9.37 2.76 9.77
CA GLN A 266 8.44 3.57 10.55
C GLN A 266 8.61 5.07 10.29
N SER A 267 9.85 5.54 10.16
CA SER A 267 10.15 6.93 9.83
C SER A 267 9.66 7.30 8.44
N ALA A 268 9.84 6.42 7.45
CA ALA A 268 9.36 6.61 6.09
C ALA A 268 7.81 6.65 6.03
N ILE A 269 7.14 5.73 6.73
CA ILE A 269 5.67 5.71 6.85
C ILE A 269 5.16 7.01 7.48
N HIS A 270 5.79 7.45 8.58
CA HIS A 270 5.41 8.68 9.26
C HIS A 270 5.62 9.92 8.38
N HIS A 271 6.77 10.00 7.69
CA HIS A 271 7.06 11.08 6.76
C HIS A 271 6.02 11.13 5.64
N SER A 272 5.78 10.00 4.97
CA SER A 272 4.87 9.91 3.84
C SER A 272 3.42 10.24 4.22
N THR A 273 2.98 9.75 5.38
CA THR A 273 1.64 10.03 5.92
C THR A 273 1.42 11.53 6.16
N ASN A 274 2.38 12.20 6.81
CA ASN A 274 2.22 13.60 7.18
C ASN A 274 2.54 14.58 6.05
N ARG A 275 3.38 14.17 5.09
CA ARG A 275 3.82 15.04 4.00
C ARG A 275 2.93 14.98 2.78
N PHE A 276 2.40 13.79 2.46
CA PHE A 276 1.69 13.56 1.21
C PHE A 276 0.26 13.07 1.44
N LEU A 277 0.06 12.06 2.28
CA LEU A 277 -1.26 11.44 2.46
C LEU A 277 -2.28 12.44 3.07
N ILE A 278 -2.09 12.83 4.34
CA ILE A 278 -3.03 13.71 5.05
C ILE A 278 -3.18 15.07 4.36
N PRO A 279 -2.08 15.75 3.93
CA PRO A 279 -2.22 17.04 3.26
C PRO A 279 -3.01 16.96 1.96
N PHE A 280 -2.83 15.91 1.15
CA PHE A 280 -3.58 15.73 -0.09
C PHE A 280 -5.07 15.57 0.17
N GLU A 281 -5.44 14.71 1.12
CA GLU A 281 -6.86 14.47 1.47
C GLU A 281 -7.50 15.74 2.04
N ASN A 282 -6.80 16.47 2.92
CA ASN A 282 -7.29 17.73 3.45
C ASN A 282 -7.47 18.79 2.35
N TYR A 283 -6.53 18.84 1.40
CA TYR A 283 -6.53 19.81 0.31
C TYR A 283 -7.63 19.51 -0.72
N THR A 284 -7.83 18.24 -1.07
CA THR A 284 -8.71 17.85 -2.19
C THR A 284 -10.04 17.24 -1.77
N GLY A 285 -10.17 16.71 -0.56
CA GLY A 285 -11.30 15.88 -0.13
C GLY A 285 -11.34 14.48 -0.76
N ILE A 286 -10.32 14.09 -1.54
CA ILE A 286 -10.24 12.79 -2.19
C ILE A 286 -9.47 11.85 -1.29
N SER A 287 -10.01 10.66 -1.03
CA SER A 287 -9.33 9.60 -0.29
C SER A 287 -9.44 8.27 -1.01
N LEU A 288 -8.31 7.54 -1.10
CA LEU A 288 -8.24 6.19 -1.66
C LEU A 288 -8.15 5.08 -0.61
N ILE A 289 -8.01 5.44 0.67
CA ILE A 289 -7.87 4.47 1.76
C ILE A 289 -8.71 4.88 2.97
N ASP A 290 -9.18 3.89 3.73
CA ASP A 290 -9.79 4.19 5.03
C ASP A 290 -8.69 4.56 6.04
N TYR A 291 -8.53 5.87 6.27
CA TYR A 291 -7.54 6.39 7.21
C TYR A 291 -7.76 5.90 8.64
N THR A 292 -9.01 5.71 9.06
CA THR A 292 -9.33 5.20 10.40
C THR A 292 -8.83 3.77 10.56
N LYS A 293 -9.09 2.94 9.55
CA LYS A 293 -8.58 1.57 9.49
C LYS A 293 -7.04 1.56 9.49
N PHE A 294 -6.41 2.28 8.55
CA PHE A 294 -4.96 2.35 8.44
C PHE A 294 -4.29 2.76 9.75
N ARG A 295 -4.85 3.75 10.42
CA ARG A 295 -4.38 4.22 11.72
C ARG A 295 -4.48 3.17 12.82
N ASN A 296 -5.60 2.45 12.89
CA ASN A 296 -5.77 1.37 13.87
C ASN A 296 -4.76 0.26 13.61
N ASP A 297 -4.48 -0.03 12.35
CA ASP A 297 -3.48 -1.01 11.95
C ASP A 297 -2.07 -0.55 12.38
N LEU A 298 -1.70 0.72 12.20
CA LEU A 298 -0.43 1.25 12.72
C LEU A 298 -0.30 1.12 14.24
N ILE A 299 -1.36 1.37 15.00
CA ILE A 299 -1.36 1.21 16.46
C ILE A 299 -1.17 -0.27 16.84
N LYS A 300 -1.79 -1.19 16.10
CA LYS A 300 -1.61 -2.64 16.30
C LYS A 300 -0.15 -3.04 16.02
N ILE A 301 0.43 -2.55 14.92
CA ILE A 301 1.83 -2.81 14.55
C ILE A 301 2.79 -2.33 15.64
N GLN A 302 2.58 -1.13 16.19
CA GLN A 302 3.39 -0.58 17.28
C GLN A 302 3.31 -1.38 18.59
N LYS A 303 2.31 -2.26 18.76
CA LYS A 303 2.19 -3.14 19.93
C LYS A 303 2.81 -4.52 19.71
N MET A 304 3.08 -4.89 18.44
CA MET A 304 3.71 -6.16 18.08
C MET A 304 5.24 -6.12 18.22
N HIS A 305 5.82 -4.92 18.29
CA HIS A 305 7.24 -4.64 18.51
C HIS A 305 7.44 -3.88 19.83
#